data_AF-A0AAV4EY55-F1
#
_entry.id   AF-A0AAV4EY55-F1
#
_cell.length_a   1.000
_cell.length_b   1.000
_cell.length_c   1.000
_cell.angle_alpha   90.00
_cell.angle_beta   90.00
_cell.angle_gamma   90.00
#
_symmetry.space_group_name_H-M   'P 1'
#
loop_
_entity.id
_entity.type
_entity.pdbx_description
1 polymer ?
#
loop_
_entity_poly.entity_id
_entity_poly.type
_entity_poly.pdbx_seq_one_letter_code
_entity_poly.pdbx_strand_id
1 'polypeptide(L)'
;MFAITPRIADDYSLFNLLEDMASPYNRYQQRNMLPVQFGDGTMGHIGGRIGGSQVENADKEFRIRLDLSHYKPEEVKISMDSHKISINAKHEERQDNHGFVSREITRTYKLPNDVDVNSATSTMNANGTLSIKMLKKALEAPKEVNIPVHIEKQK
;
A
#
# COMPACT_ATOMS: atom_id res chain seq x y z
N MET A 1 5.38 12.55 48.99
CA MET A 1 6.54 11.79 48.48
C MET A 1 6.68 12.12 47.00
N PHE A 2 7.84 12.62 46.60
CA PHE A 2 8.14 13.19 45.28
C PHE A 2 8.19 12.15 44.16
N ALA A 3 7.89 12.57 42.92
CA ALA A 3 8.75 12.32 41.77
C ALA A 3 8.45 13.31 40.63
N ILE A 4 9.47 14.07 40.24
CA ILE A 4 9.50 15.01 39.12
C ILE A 4 10.30 14.33 37.98
N THR A 5 9.77 14.37 36.74
CA THR A 5 10.45 14.23 35.41
C THR A 5 11.04 12.87 35.00
N PRO A 6 11.09 12.52 33.68
CA PRO A 6 11.40 13.44 32.57
C PRO A 6 10.54 13.42 31.30
N ARG A 7 10.47 14.61 30.70
CA ARG A 7 10.53 14.81 29.26
C ARG A 7 11.90 14.30 28.78
N ILE A 8 11.90 13.19 28.07
CA ILE A 8 12.93 12.82 27.09
C ILE A 8 12.12 12.79 25.78
N ALA A 9 12.15 13.79 24.91
CA ALA A 9 13.26 14.16 24.03
C ALA A 9 13.81 12.95 23.25
N ASP A 10 12.94 12.26 22.52
CA ASP A 10 13.37 11.40 21.43
C ASP A 10 13.38 12.23 20.13
N ASP A 11 14.59 12.62 19.75
CA ASP A 11 14.96 13.37 18.55
C ASP A 11 14.76 12.58 17.24
N TYR A 12 13.90 11.56 17.24
CA TYR A 12 13.45 10.83 16.06
C TYR A 12 12.09 11.32 15.53
N SER A 13 11.49 12.32 16.19
CA SER A 13 10.19 12.85 15.80
C SER A 13 10.19 13.56 14.44
N LEU A 14 11.33 14.12 14.00
CA LEU A 14 11.45 14.80 12.71
C LEU A 14 11.86 13.89 11.55
N PHE A 15 12.72 12.89 11.79
CA PHE A 15 13.06 11.88 10.78
C PHE A 15 11.86 11.00 10.45
N ASN A 16 11.09 10.60 11.46
CA ASN A 16 9.82 9.90 11.24
C ASN A 16 8.77 10.80 10.57
N LEU A 17 8.78 12.11 10.82
CA LEU A 17 7.85 13.03 10.16
C LEU A 17 8.12 13.11 8.66
N LEU A 18 9.39 13.23 8.26
CA LEU A 18 9.78 13.34 6.85
C LEU A 18 9.54 12.04 6.09
N GLU A 19 9.71 10.89 6.74
CA GLU A 19 9.40 9.57 6.20
C GLU A 19 7.87 9.30 6.16
N ASP A 20 7.12 9.80 7.14
CA ASP A 20 5.65 9.84 7.12
C ASP A 20 5.09 10.83 6.08
N MET A 21 5.80 11.91 5.77
CA MET A 21 5.45 12.83 4.68
C MET A 21 5.81 12.23 3.31
N ALA A 22 6.86 11.41 3.25
CA ALA A 22 7.28 10.70 2.04
C ALA A 22 6.35 9.52 1.69
N SER A 23 5.73 8.88 2.69
CA SER A 23 4.76 7.81 2.49
C SER A 23 3.65 7.78 3.55
N PRO A 24 2.69 8.73 3.52
CA PRO A 24 1.59 8.81 4.48
C PRO A 24 0.67 7.58 4.47
N TYR A 25 0.80 6.72 3.45
CA TYR A 25 0.10 5.44 3.33
C TYR A 25 0.50 4.41 4.39
N ASN A 26 1.70 4.51 4.96
CA ASN A 26 2.21 3.55 5.95
C ASN A 26 1.42 3.67 7.29
N ARG A 27 1.08 4.89 7.68
CA ARG A 27 0.35 5.20 8.92
C ARG A 27 -1.12 4.70 8.88
N TYR A 28 -1.75 4.67 7.72
CA TYR A 28 -3.09 4.07 7.53
C TYR A 28 -3.05 2.54 7.63
N GLN A 29 -1.99 1.90 7.14
CA GLN A 29 -1.82 0.46 7.31
C GLN A 29 -1.59 0.09 8.78
N GLN A 30 -0.82 0.89 9.54
CA GLN A 30 -0.56 0.66 10.96
C GLN A 30 -1.79 0.88 11.86
N ARG A 31 -2.65 1.87 11.57
CA ARG A 31 -3.89 2.10 12.35
C ARG A 31 -4.86 0.92 12.31
N ASN A 32 -4.89 0.18 11.20
CA ASN A 32 -5.69 -1.03 11.07
C ASN A 32 -5.07 -2.26 11.78
N MET A 33 -3.91 -2.13 12.42
CA MET A 33 -3.22 -3.20 13.17
C MET A 33 -3.24 -3.02 14.69
N LEU A 34 -3.80 -1.92 15.23
CA LEU A 34 -3.93 -1.79 16.68
C LEU A 34 -5.06 -2.70 17.20
N PRO A 35 -4.81 -3.53 18.22
CA PRO A 35 -5.88 -4.29 18.87
C PRO A 35 -6.80 -3.32 19.63
N VAL A 36 -8.09 -3.44 19.40
CA VAL A 36 -9.13 -2.81 20.19
C VAL A 36 -9.72 -3.81 21.17
N GLN A 37 -10.20 -3.31 22.30
CA GLN A 37 -10.94 -4.12 23.24
C GLN A 37 -12.43 -3.91 22.99
N PHE A 38 -13.15 -4.98 22.68
CA PHE A 38 -14.60 -4.95 22.51
C PHE A 38 -15.29 -4.98 23.89
N GLY A 39 -16.57 -4.60 23.94
CA GLY A 39 -17.33 -4.47 25.20
C GLY A 39 -17.51 -5.77 25.99
N ASP A 40 -17.19 -6.92 25.39
CA ASP A 40 -17.16 -8.24 26.03
C ASP A 40 -15.79 -8.60 26.64
N GLY A 41 -14.83 -7.66 26.58
CA GLY A 41 -13.46 -7.83 27.09
C GLY A 41 -12.52 -8.54 26.11
N THR A 42 -12.99 -8.98 24.95
CA THR A 42 -12.13 -9.60 23.93
C THR A 42 -11.23 -8.57 23.27
N MET A 43 -9.94 -8.90 23.10
CA MET A 43 -9.03 -8.15 22.24
C MET A 43 -9.19 -8.64 20.81
N GLY A 44 -9.53 -7.75 19.88
CA GLY A 44 -9.55 -8.05 18.46
C GLY A 44 -9.30 -6.79 17.64
N HIS A 45 -9.38 -6.87 16.32
CA HIS A 45 -9.21 -5.69 15.46
C HIS A 45 -10.59 -5.24 14.98
N ILE A 46 -10.89 -3.93 14.95
CA ILE A 46 -12.17 -3.39 14.42
C ILE A 46 -12.39 -3.85 12.96
N GLY A 47 -11.33 -4.24 12.24
CA GLY A 47 -11.42 -4.93 10.96
C GLY A 47 -10.85 -6.33 11.07
N GLY A 48 -11.70 -7.35 11.21
CA GLY A 48 -11.25 -8.74 11.14
C GLY A 48 -10.69 -9.07 9.76
N ARG A 49 -9.39 -8.83 9.52
CA ARG A 49 -8.60 -9.23 8.32
C ARG A 49 -9.13 -8.84 6.92
N ILE A 50 -10.35 -8.31 6.77
CA ILE A 50 -10.92 -7.90 5.48
C ILE A 50 -10.07 -6.77 4.89
N GLY A 51 -9.58 -6.97 3.67
CA GLY A 51 -8.76 -5.99 2.99
C GLY A 51 -7.30 -5.97 3.42
N GLY A 52 -6.79 -6.98 4.13
CA GLY A 52 -5.35 -7.11 4.36
C GLY A 52 -4.57 -7.03 3.05
N SER A 53 -3.54 -6.18 2.97
CA SER A 53 -2.74 -6.00 1.75
C SER A 53 -1.26 -6.22 2.00
N GLN A 54 -0.59 -6.86 1.04
CA GLN A 54 0.87 -6.99 1.00
C GLN A 54 1.38 -6.42 -0.32
N VAL A 55 2.41 -5.59 -0.25
CA VAL A 55 3.08 -5.02 -1.42
C VAL A 55 4.53 -5.46 -1.40
N GLU A 56 5.00 -6.00 -2.53
CA GLU A 56 6.36 -6.46 -2.73
C GLU A 56 6.94 -5.71 -3.92
N ASN A 57 8.06 -5.02 -3.68
CA ASN A 57 8.80 -4.33 -4.72
C ASN A 57 10.16 -5.03 -4.89
N ALA A 58 10.23 -5.95 -5.85
CA ALA A 58 11.45 -6.70 -6.16
C ALA A 58 12.14 -6.13 -7.40
N ASP A 59 13.39 -6.52 -7.62
CA ASP A 59 14.22 -6.00 -8.72
C ASP A 59 13.65 -6.27 -10.12
N LYS A 60 12.89 -7.36 -10.26
CA LYS A 60 12.31 -7.78 -11.55
C LYS A 60 10.82 -7.51 -11.67
N GLU A 61 10.11 -7.45 -10.55
CA GLU A 61 8.65 -7.33 -10.54
C GLU A 61 8.15 -6.55 -9.33
N PHE A 62 7.02 -5.87 -9.54
CA PHE A 62 6.22 -5.24 -8.51
C PHE A 62 4.93 -6.02 -8.34
N ARG A 63 4.60 -6.41 -7.10
CA ARG A 63 3.49 -7.30 -6.79
C ARG A 63 2.64 -6.76 -5.65
N ILE A 64 1.33 -6.81 -5.83
CA ILE A 64 0.33 -6.46 -4.81
C ILE A 64 -0.51 -7.70 -4.54
N ARG A 65 -0.76 -8.00 -3.26
CA ARG A 65 -1.75 -8.99 -2.81
C ARG A 65 -2.76 -8.29 -1.93
N LEU A 66 -4.05 -8.53 -2.16
CA LEU A 66 -5.15 -7.95 -1.40
C LEU A 66 -6.18 -9.03 -1.10
N ASP A 67 -6.50 -9.19 0.18
CA ASP A 67 -7.57 -10.08 0.63
C ASP A 67 -8.93 -9.46 0.32
N LEU A 68 -9.64 -10.07 -0.62
CA LEU A 68 -11.00 -9.75 -1.04
C LEU A 68 -11.90 -10.99 -0.88
N SER A 69 -11.65 -11.85 0.12
CA SER A 69 -12.41 -13.09 0.37
C SER A 69 -13.93 -12.94 0.51
N HIS A 70 -14.41 -11.74 0.82
CA HIS A 70 -15.84 -11.41 0.92
C HIS A 70 -16.44 -10.80 -0.35
N TYR A 71 -15.67 -10.75 -1.44
CA TYR A 71 -16.10 -10.19 -2.72
C TYR A 71 -15.98 -11.24 -3.82
N LYS A 72 -16.88 -11.17 -4.78
CA LYS A 72 -16.78 -11.97 -6.01
C LYS A 72 -15.87 -11.27 -7.03
N PRO A 73 -15.22 -12.00 -7.95
CA PRO A 73 -14.39 -11.39 -8.98
C PRO A 73 -15.12 -10.30 -9.79
N GLU A 74 -16.42 -10.47 -10.05
CA GLU A 74 -17.23 -9.53 -10.83
C GLU A 74 -17.53 -8.22 -10.08
N GLU A 75 -17.36 -8.22 -8.75
CA GLU A 75 -17.56 -7.06 -7.88
C GLU A 75 -16.29 -6.19 -7.79
N VAL A 76 -15.17 -6.65 -8.38
CA VAL A 76 -13.87 -6.00 -8.30
C VAL A 76 -13.55 -5.25 -9.59
N LYS A 77 -13.28 -3.96 -9.45
CA LYS A 77 -12.79 -3.08 -10.51
C LYS A 77 -11.37 -2.62 -10.20
N ILE A 78 -10.48 -2.85 -11.16
CA ILE A 78 -9.09 -2.37 -11.11
C ILE A 78 -8.96 -1.25 -12.13
N SER A 79 -8.34 -0.15 -11.73
CA SER A 79 -8.04 0.99 -12.60
C SER A 79 -6.62 1.46 -12.33
N MET A 80 -5.87 1.74 -13.39
CA MET A 80 -4.45 2.04 -13.29
C MET A 80 -4.11 3.24 -14.17
N ASP A 81 -3.27 4.10 -13.65
CA ASP A 81 -2.62 5.20 -14.37
C ASP A 81 -1.10 5.12 -14.19
N SER A 82 -0.34 6.07 -14.74
CA SER A 82 1.12 6.06 -14.70
C SER A 82 1.73 6.13 -13.30
N HIS A 83 0.98 6.50 -12.27
CA HIS A 83 1.50 6.78 -10.93
C HIS A 83 0.84 5.94 -9.84
N LYS A 84 -0.35 5.39 -10.09
CA LYS A 84 -1.12 4.64 -9.10
C LYS A 84 -1.97 3.55 -9.73
N ILE A 85 -2.26 2.55 -8.91
CA ILE A 85 -3.27 1.54 -9.16
C ILE A 85 -4.33 1.63 -8.08
N SER A 86 -5.60 1.65 -8.50
CA SER A 86 -6.77 1.73 -7.63
C SER A 86 -7.62 0.47 -7.82
N ILE A 87 -8.00 -0.13 -6.70
CA ILE A 87 -8.82 -1.33 -6.62
C ILE A 87 -10.07 -0.94 -5.85
N ASN A 88 -11.23 -1.02 -6.49
CA ASN A 88 -12.53 -0.84 -5.87
C ASN A 88 -13.25 -2.19 -5.91
N ALA A 89 -13.73 -2.66 -4.76
CA ALA A 89 -14.58 -3.84 -4.69
C ALA A 89 -15.86 -3.49 -3.93
N LYS A 90 -17.00 -3.68 -4.59
CA LYS A 90 -18.30 -3.27 -4.08
C LYS A 90 -19.27 -4.45 -4.10
N HIS A 91 -19.67 -4.86 -2.91
CA HIS A 91 -20.74 -5.82 -2.68
C HIS A 91 -22.01 -5.04 -2.34
N GLU A 92 -22.96 -5.02 -3.28
CA GLU A 92 -24.28 -4.43 -3.03
C GLU A 92 -25.01 -5.16 -1.91
N GLU A 93 -26.03 -4.50 -1.34
CA GLU A 93 -26.85 -5.08 -0.29
C GLU A 93 -27.46 -6.40 -0.76
N ARG A 94 -27.09 -7.50 -0.09
CA ARG A 94 -27.66 -8.83 -0.32
C ARG A 94 -28.12 -9.43 0.98
N GLN A 95 -29.22 -10.17 0.89
CA GLN A 95 -29.73 -10.93 2.02
C GLN A 95 -28.78 -12.09 2.34
N ASP A 96 -28.42 -12.23 3.61
CA ASP A 96 -27.68 -13.37 4.15
C ASP A 96 -28.52 -14.11 5.22
N ASN A 97 -27.92 -15.09 5.90
CA ASN A 97 -28.62 -15.90 6.91
C ASN A 97 -29.13 -15.09 8.11
N HIS A 98 -28.63 -13.87 8.33
CA HIS A 98 -28.89 -13.07 9.52
C HIS A 98 -29.43 -11.66 9.23
N GLY A 99 -29.65 -11.30 7.96
CA GLY A 99 -30.20 -10.01 7.57
C GLY A 99 -29.75 -9.59 6.17
N PHE A 100 -29.34 -8.33 6.04
CA PHE A 100 -28.80 -7.76 4.80
C PHE A 100 -27.37 -7.31 5.04
N VAL A 101 -26.50 -7.52 4.05
CA VAL A 101 -25.11 -7.07 4.12
C VAL A 101 -24.68 -6.39 2.83
N SER A 102 -24.06 -5.22 3.00
CA SER A 102 -23.36 -4.46 1.96
C SER A 102 -21.93 -4.18 2.43
N ARG A 103 -20.96 -4.21 1.51
CA ARG A 103 -19.55 -3.93 1.81
C ARG A 103 -18.90 -3.22 0.64
N GLU A 104 -18.07 -2.23 0.89
CA GLU A 104 -17.25 -1.58 -0.13
C GLU A 104 -15.83 -1.35 0.39
N ILE A 105 -14.85 -1.65 -0.45
CA ILE A 105 -13.43 -1.36 -0.17
C ILE A 105 -12.81 -0.68 -1.38
N THR A 106 -12.09 0.41 -1.13
CA THR A 106 -11.23 1.04 -2.12
C THR A 106 -9.82 1.09 -1.58
N ARG A 107 -8.85 0.58 -2.35
CA ARG A 107 -7.42 0.70 -2.05
C ARG A 107 -6.66 1.25 -3.24
N THR A 108 -5.82 2.23 -2.98
CA THR A 108 -4.94 2.83 -3.97
C THR A 108 -3.50 2.65 -3.54
N TYR A 109 -2.66 2.19 -4.46
CA TYR A 109 -1.23 1.99 -4.28
C TYR A 109 -0.48 2.86 -5.27
N LYS A 110 0.58 3.51 -4.79
CA LYS A 110 1.52 4.23 -5.65
C LYS A 110 2.38 3.22 -6.42
N LEU A 111 2.54 3.45 -7.71
CA LEU A 111 3.43 2.67 -8.55
C LEU A 111 4.84 3.26 -8.52
N PRO A 112 5.88 2.42 -8.42
CA PRO A 112 7.24 2.83 -8.69
C PRO A 112 7.43 3.29 -10.15
N ASN A 113 8.30 4.27 -10.38
CA ASN A 113 8.52 4.87 -11.72
C ASN A 113 9.12 3.88 -12.74
N ASP A 114 9.83 2.89 -12.23
CA ASP A 114 10.52 1.83 -12.94
C ASP A 114 9.59 0.64 -13.26
N VAL A 115 8.29 0.73 -13.00
CA VAL A 115 7.33 -0.32 -13.41
C VAL A 115 6.86 -0.08 -14.84
N ASP A 116 6.79 -1.15 -15.63
CA ASP A 116 6.11 -1.15 -16.93
C ASP A 116 4.61 -1.41 -16.74
N VAL A 117 3.81 -0.36 -16.90
CA VAL A 117 2.36 -0.36 -16.75
C VAL A 117 1.68 -1.33 -17.74
N ASN A 118 2.26 -1.54 -18.93
CA ASN A 118 1.66 -2.41 -19.94
C ASN A 118 1.81 -3.90 -19.61
N SER A 119 2.75 -4.24 -18.72
CA SER A 119 3.00 -5.62 -18.27
C SER A 119 2.09 -6.07 -17.13
N ALA A 120 1.12 -5.23 -16.73
CA ALA A 120 0.24 -5.51 -15.61
C ALA A 120 -0.66 -6.74 -15.86
N THR A 121 -0.67 -7.64 -14.90
CA THR A 121 -1.55 -8.82 -14.88
C THR A 121 -2.23 -8.93 -13.53
N SER A 122 -3.49 -9.36 -13.51
CA SER A 122 -4.26 -9.57 -12.28
C SER A 122 -4.85 -10.97 -12.26
N THR A 123 -4.86 -11.59 -11.07
CA THR A 123 -5.42 -12.93 -10.84
C THR A 123 -6.03 -12.98 -9.45
N MET A 124 -7.20 -13.60 -9.31
CA MET A 124 -7.81 -13.87 -8.01
C MET A 124 -7.77 -15.37 -7.73
N ASN A 125 -7.29 -15.76 -6.55
CA ASN A 125 -7.24 -17.17 -6.17
C ASN A 125 -8.59 -17.64 -5.55
N ALA A 126 -8.74 -18.94 -5.34
CA ALA A 126 -9.96 -19.53 -4.76
C ALA A 126 -10.27 -19.04 -3.33
N ASN A 127 -9.27 -18.52 -2.61
CA ASN A 127 -9.43 -17.95 -1.28
C ASN A 127 -9.86 -16.46 -1.33
N GLY A 128 -10.11 -15.91 -2.52
CA GLY A 128 -10.49 -14.52 -2.74
C GLY A 128 -9.36 -13.51 -2.53
N THR A 129 -8.09 -13.94 -2.52
CA THR A 129 -6.95 -13.04 -2.56
C THR A 129 -6.69 -12.62 -4.01
N LEU A 130 -6.79 -11.31 -4.27
CA LEU A 130 -6.39 -10.69 -5.52
C LEU A 130 -4.87 -10.48 -5.54
N SER A 131 -4.20 -10.96 -6.59
CA SER A 131 -2.79 -10.71 -6.85
C SER A 131 -2.62 -9.95 -8.15
N ILE A 132 -1.94 -8.80 -8.08
CA ILE A 132 -1.59 -7.97 -9.24
C ILE A 132 -0.07 -7.98 -9.37
N LYS A 133 0.44 -8.19 -10.58
CA LYS A 133 1.88 -8.26 -10.89
C LYS A 133 2.20 -7.37 -12.07
N MET A 134 3.33 -6.69 -12.01
CA MET A 134 3.88 -5.88 -13.08
C MET A 134 5.39 -6.11 -13.15
N LEU A 135 5.97 -6.09 -14.34
CA LEU A 135 7.41 -6.18 -14.55
C LEU A 135 8.07 -4.81 -14.36
N LYS A 136 9.35 -4.85 -14.01
CA LYS A 136 10.21 -3.67 -13.99
C LYS A 136 10.71 -3.38 -15.41
N LYS A 137 10.76 -2.10 -15.77
CA LYS A 137 11.40 -1.62 -16.98
C LYS A 137 12.88 -2.02 -16.94
N ALA A 138 13.38 -2.58 -18.03
CA ALA A 138 14.80 -2.83 -18.16
C ALA A 138 15.55 -1.50 -18.02
N LEU A 139 16.57 -1.47 -17.16
CA LEU A 139 17.50 -0.35 -17.13
C LEU A 139 18.20 -0.33 -18.49
N GLU A 140 17.93 0.69 -19.32
CA GLU A 140 18.80 0.95 -20.47
C GLU A 140 20.22 1.14 -19.91
N ALA A 141 21.19 0.41 -20.47
CA ALA A 141 22.58 0.56 -20.08
C ALA A 141 22.95 2.05 -20.08
N PRO A 142 23.67 2.55 -19.06
CA PRO A 142 23.99 3.97 -18.97
C PRO A 142 24.67 4.40 -20.27
N LYS A 143 23.94 5.18 -21.08
CA LYS A 143 24.50 5.80 -22.29
C LYS A 143 25.61 6.71 -21.81
N GLU A 144 26.82 6.47 -22.28
CA GLU A 144 28.01 7.25 -21.93
C GLU A 144 27.71 8.74 -22.18
N VAL A 145 27.60 9.53 -21.10
CA VAL A 145 27.36 10.97 -21.19
C VAL A 145 28.72 11.65 -21.21
N ASN A 146 29.15 12.13 -22.37
CA ASN A 146 30.35 12.93 -22.50
C ASN A 146 30.11 14.32 -21.88
N ILE A 147 30.74 14.59 -20.74
CA ILE A 147 30.68 15.89 -20.06
C ILE A 147 31.88 16.73 -20.54
N PRO A 148 31.67 17.83 -21.29
CA PRO A 148 32.77 18.69 -21.73
C PRO A 148 33.35 19.50 -20.57
N VAL A 149 34.69 19.57 -20.49
CA VAL A 149 35.42 20.37 -19.50
C VAL A 149 35.75 21.74 -20.08
N HIS A 150 35.31 22.81 -19.43
CA HIS A 150 35.72 24.18 -19.76
C HIS A 150 36.89 24.62 -18.89
N ILE A 151 37.94 25.18 -19.51
CA ILE A 151 39.09 25.76 -18.81
C ILE A 151 38.78 27.23 -18.52
N GLU A 152 38.63 27.59 -17.24
CA GLU A 152 38.59 28.98 -16.83
C GLU A 152 40.01 29.57 -16.83
N LYS A 153 40.24 30.57 -17.67
CA LYS A 153 41.48 31.36 -17.62
C LYS A 153 41.40 32.32 -16.44
N GLN A 154 42.28 32.13 -15.45
CA GLN A 154 42.50 33.13 -14.40
C GLN A 154 43.24 34.33 -15.00
N LYS A 155 42.74 35.53 -14.70
CA LYS A 155 43.24 36.83 -15.16
C LYS A 155 44.40 37.31 -14.30
#